data_AF-A0AAV7YJY6-F1
#
_entry.id   AF-A0AAV7YJY6-F1
#
_cell.length_a   1.000
_cell.length_b   1.000
_cell.length_c   1.000
_cell.angle_alpha   90.00
_cell.angle_beta   90.00
_cell.angle_gamma   90.00
#
_symmetry.space_group_name_H-M   'P 1'
#
loop_
_entity.id
_entity.type
_entity.pdbx_description
1 polymer ?
#
loop_
_entity_poly.entity_id
_entity_poly.type
_entity_poly.pdbx_seq_one_letter_code
_entity_poly.pdbx_strand_id
1 'polypeptide(L)'
;MSLGSELEKRAKQIQLTEHLSSKDYILETEVMRTIQEYLQTGGKPLDVITMLSTNYKGYAEMVNLISYLYIYVFEMEPEDVTKMIIQHLFQLIIQQFDPQKVDTLFKQSTSAPVWLSNMIKSPEWQPLINDLHKMYPDCLILNYAIQKISQLNQKEDELITNISGKETFENFNVAITNLIGKLIDLNQENEYEDQKKEKETELKRKKIFKTLLELSCKTQYNFLYTIVLLNNVMERSSKSLKRIIQEMINTIEERYQSVVWKMYIQTSEISKYSKVCQPVYNMLRKQNTSAGDIRKLYLEYLNDNLINRPPIEIIRIPQLIEYLIEDIFNPQKRVTQVVNERISLLALIVHNSEIENIDRMSSTELKREIESTISAIRTMKRVCANEVLIISDLENRYKEIKKTIKIPVISVAILKWIEMSLTKTAYNSPKNIMIIQLELIKEIIYSHKQLQDRTLNVLQKWLLIKIDYTILLALEMKKLVIELLVELMKISKVMEVMKIFQDSRLDRALIRHFVIKIIEFLEPPFSKSFFEIFSSFLTKTTTIRSVVNTPALGDVIIFLKNCSNSSFITKEQAKVLNEIQKKMLK
;
A
#
# COMPACT_ATOMS: atom_id res chain seq x y z
N MET A 1 72.20 5.95 32.35
CA MET A 1 71.26 5.97 31.21
C MET A 1 71.46 4.81 30.22
N SER A 2 72.65 4.20 30.11
CA SER A 2 72.88 3.07 29.17
C SER A 2 72.24 1.73 29.58
N LEU A 3 72.30 1.35 30.87
CA LEU A 3 71.75 0.05 31.32
C LEU A 3 70.22 -0.07 31.19
N GLY A 4 69.48 1.04 31.29
CA GLY A 4 68.01 1.04 31.21
C GLY A 4 67.49 0.73 29.81
N SER A 5 68.17 1.21 28.76
CA SER A 5 67.75 0.99 27.38
C SER A 5 68.08 -0.42 26.88
N GLU A 6 69.14 -1.06 27.38
CA GLU A 6 69.45 -2.46 27.09
C GLU A 6 68.48 -3.44 27.77
N LEU A 7 68.04 -3.14 29.00
CA LEU A 7 67.05 -3.94 29.71
C LEU A 7 65.66 -3.83 29.06
N GLU A 8 65.26 -2.64 28.61
CA GLU A 8 64.01 -2.45 27.86
C GLU A 8 64.04 -3.13 26.49
N LYS A 9 65.19 -3.11 25.79
CA LYS A 9 65.35 -3.84 24.52
C LYS A 9 65.25 -5.35 24.72
N ARG A 10 65.88 -5.90 25.78
CA ARG A 10 65.77 -7.32 26.11
C ARG A 10 64.36 -7.73 26.52
N ALA A 11 63.66 -6.91 27.29
CA ALA A 11 62.27 -7.17 27.68
C ALA A 11 61.33 -7.18 26.46
N LYS A 12 61.48 -6.21 25.55
CA LYS A 12 60.74 -6.19 24.27
C LYS A 12 61.09 -7.38 23.38
N GLN A 13 62.36 -7.77 23.33
CA GLN A 13 62.79 -8.94 22.56
C GLN A 13 62.15 -10.22 23.08
N ILE A 14 62.04 -10.40 24.41
CA ILE A 14 61.37 -11.56 25.01
C ILE A 14 59.88 -11.58 24.64
N GLN A 15 59.17 -10.46 24.75
CA GLN A 15 57.75 -10.37 24.36
C GLN A 15 57.54 -10.67 22.86
N LEU A 16 58.38 -10.13 21.99
CA LEU A 16 58.33 -10.39 20.54
C LEU A 16 58.64 -11.86 20.23
N THR A 17 59.52 -12.50 21.01
CA THR A 17 59.83 -13.93 20.88
C THR A 17 58.64 -14.80 21.28
N GLU A 18 57.91 -14.42 22.34
CA GLU A 18 56.68 -15.11 22.76
C GLU A 18 55.60 -15.04 21.68
N HIS A 19 55.42 -13.87 21.04
CA HIS A 19 54.49 -13.72 19.93
C HIS A 19 54.89 -14.57 18.70
N LEU A 20 56.15 -14.50 18.27
CA LEU A 20 56.66 -15.28 17.13
C LEU A 20 56.66 -16.80 17.37
N SER A 21 56.70 -17.22 18.64
CA SER A 21 56.64 -18.64 19.03
C SER A 21 55.21 -19.14 19.25
N SER A 22 54.21 -18.28 19.09
CA SER A 22 52.81 -18.70 19.21
C SER A 22 52.39 -19.54 17.99
N LYS A 23 51.44 -20.46 18.22
CA LYS A 23 51.00 -21.43 17.20
C LYS A 23 50.35 -20.70 16.03
N ASP A 24 50.73 -21.05 14.81
CA ASP A 24 50.20 -20.45 13.57
C ASP A 24 50.33 -18.92 13.49
N TYR A 25 51.24 -18.31 14.27
CA TYR A 25 51.44 -16.87 14.26
C TYR A 25 51.72 -16.35 12.85
N ILE A 26 52.33 -17.15 11.97
CA ILE A 26 52.61 -16.80 10.57
C ILE A 26 51.38 -16.34 9.77
N LEU A 27 50.16 -16.70 10.20
CA LEU A 27 48.89 -16.33 9.56
C LEU A 27 48.29 -15.04 10.14
N GLU A 28 48.87 -14.48 11.20
CA GLU A 28 48.39 -13.24 11.83
C GLU A 28 48.75 -12.01 11.01
N THR A 29 47.90 -10.98 11.08
CA THR A 29 48.05 -9.77 10.27
C THR A 29 49.25 -8.89 10.67
N GLU A 30 49.72 -9.01 11.90
CA GLU A 30 50.81 -8.18 12.45
C GLU A 30 52.21 -8.80 12.32
N VAL A 31 52.33 -10.01 11.77
CA VAL A 31 53.59 -10.78 11.69
C VAL A 31 54.73 -9.97 11.10
N MET A 32 54.49 -9.30 9.97
CA MET A 32 55.53 -8.54 9.28
C MET A 32 56.05 -7.38 10.13
N ARG A 33 55.18 -6.76 10.94
CA ARG A 33 55.56 -5.70 11.86
C ARG A 33 56.35 -6.27 13.04
N THR A 34 55.90 -7.37 13.63
CA THR A 34 56.59 -8.06 14.73
C THR A 34 57.98 -8.54 14.30
N ILE A 35 58.14 -9.05 13.07
CA ILE A 35 59.44 -9.45 12.51
C ILE A 35 60.36 -8.23 12.37
N GLN A 36 59.86 -7.12 11.81
CA GLN A 36 60.64 -5.90 11.66
C GLN A 36 61.09 -5.35 13.01
N GLU A 37 60.20 -5.30 14.00
CA GLU A 37 60.52 -4.85 15.37
C GLU A 37 61.53 -5.79 16.05
N TYR A 38 61.39 -7.12 15.90
CA TYR A 38 62.33 -8.09 16.46
C TYR A 38 63.74 -7.95 15.86
N LEU A 39 63.84 -7.77 14.54
CA LEU A 39 65.11 -7.53 13.85
C LEU A 39 65.75 -6.19 14.27
N GLN A 40 64.95 -5.14 14.47
CA GLN A 40 65.43 -3.84 14.96
C GLN A 40 65.94 -3.90 16.42
N THR A 41 65.43 -4.83 17.23
CA THR A 41 65.94 -5.06 18.61
C THR A 41 67.22 -5.90 18.68
N GLY A 42 67.76 -6.37 17.54
CA GLY A 42 69.00 -7.16 17.48
C GLY A 42 68.79 -8.68 17.45
N GLY A 43 67.57 -9.14 17.16
CA GLY A 43 67.26 -10.56 16.96
C GLY A 43 67.87 -11.13 15.68
N LYS A 44 68.23 -12.41 15.69
CA LYS A 44 68.79 -13.08 14.50
C LYS A 44 67.68 -13.53 13.54
N PRO A 45 67.81 -13.32 12.21
CA PRO A 45 66.82 -13.76 11.23
C PRO A 45 66.56 -15.27 11.22
N LEU A 46 67.62 -16.07 11.48
CA LEU A 46 67.53 -17.52 11.54
C LEU A 46 66.58 -18.00 12.65
N ASP A 47 66.58 -17.31 13.80
CA ASP A 47 65.74 -17.66 14.95
C ASP A 47 64.26 -17.41 14.64
N VAL A 48 63.95 -16.35 13.88
CA VAL A 48 62.58 -16.05 13.44
C VAL A 48 62.07 -17.14 12.50
N ILE A 49 62.90 -17.58 11.56
CA ILE A 49 62.53 -18.63 10.58
C ILE A 49 62.27 -19.94 11.32
N THR A 50 63.13 -20.34 12.26
CA THR A 50 62.91 -21.56 13.06
C THR A 50 61.69 -21.42 13.96
N MET A 51 61.47 -20.28 14.63
CA MET A 51 60.29 -20.07 15.48
C MET A 51 58.98 -20.13 14.69
N LEU A 52 58.89 -19.49 13.52
CA LEU A 52 57.68 -19.51 12.70
C LEU A 52 57.44 -20.86 12.02
N SER A 53 58.49 -21.50 11.51
CA SER A 53 58.35 -22.80 10.82
C SER A 53 58.04 -23.96 11.76
N THR A 54 58.61 -23.96 12.98
CA THR A 54 58.37 -25.03 13.96
C THR A 54 57.00 -24.93 14.64
N ASN A 55 56.43 -23.73 14.72
CA ASN A 55 55.13 -23.49 15.35
C ASN A 55 53.95 -23.39 14.36
N TYR A 56 54.20 -23.54 13.06
CA TYR A 56 53.15 -23.69 12.07
C TYR A 56 52.52 -25.10 12.16
N LYS A 57 51.24 -25.13 12.49
CA LYS A 57 50.39 -26.32 12.57
C LYS A 57 49.34 -26.37 11.48
N GLY A 58 49.03 -25.24 10.84
CA GLY A 58 48.09 -25.15 9.72
C GLY A 58 46.63 -25.39 10.14
N TYR A 59 46.20 -24.85 11.28
CA TYR A 59 44.84 -25.04 11.75
C TYR A 59 43.79 -24.47 10.78
N ALA A 60 44.10 -23.39 10.07
CA ALA A 60 43.21 -22.83 9.04
C ALA A 60 42.98 -23.81 7.88
N GLU A 61 44.04 -24.46 7.42
CA GLU A 61 43.98 -25.48 6.37
C GLU A 61 43.26 -26.75 6.86
N MET A 62 43.43 -27.13 8.13
CA MET A 62 42.68 -28.23 8.74
C MET A 62 41.18 -27.96 8.78
N VAL A 63 40.75 -26.72 9.05
CA VAL A 63 39.33 -26.34 8.98
C VAL A 63 38.78 -26.53 7.56
N ASN A 64 39.53 -26.13 6.53
CA ASN A 64 39.13 -26.36 5.14
C ASN A 64 39.00 -27.85 4.82
N LEU A 65 39.92 -28.69 5.30
CA LEU A 65 39.84 -30.15 5.13
C LEU A 65 38.63 -30.76 5.84
N ILE A 66 38.31 -30.27 7.04
CA ILE A 66 37.10 -30.68 7.77
C ILE A 66 35.84 -30.26 7.01
N SER A 67 35.81 -29.06 6.44
CA SER A 67 34.71 -28.60 5.57
C SER A 67 34.52 -29.54 4.38
N TYR A 68 35.61 -29.94 3.72
CA TYR A 68 35.55 -30.94 2.65
C TYR A 68 35.04 -32.30 3.14
N LEU A 69 35.47 -32.76 4.32
CA LEU A 69 34.96 -34.00 4.91
C LEU A 69 33.45 -33.93 5.21
N TYR A 70 32.94 -32.80 5.71
CA TYR A 70 31.50 -32.60 5.91
C TYR A 70 30.71 -32.68 4.61
N ILE A 71 31.25 -32.13 3.52
CA ILE A 71 30.61 -32.17 2.20
C ILE A 71 30.61 -33.61 1.64
N TYR A 72 31.77 -34.28 1.63
CA TYR A 72 31.91 -35.57 0.94
C TYR A 72 31.46 -36.78 1.76
N VAL A 73 31.59 -36.76 3.08
CA VAL A 73 31.29 -37.92 3.95
C VAL A 73 29.86 -37.85 4.50
N PHE A 74 29.36 -36.65 4.80
CA PHE A 74 28.03 -36.46 5.39
C PHE A 74 26.99 -35.98 4.37
N GLU A 75 27.36 -35.92 3.07
CA GLU A 75 26.51 -35.47 1.96
C GLU A 75 25.81 -34.13 2.24
N MET A 76 26.49 -33.23 2.96
CA MET A 76 25.97 -31.90 3.24
C MET A 76 26.18 -31.00 2.03
N GLU A 77 25.18 -30.18 1.72
CA GLU A 77 25.33 -29.16 0.69
C GLU A 77 26.45 -28.18 1.08
N PRO A 78 27.32 -27.79 0.12
CA PRO A 78 28.46 -26.91 0.40
C PRO A 78 28.01 -25.54 0.95
N GLU A 79 26.83 -25.07 0.56
CA GLU A 79 26.24 -23.84 1.10
C GLU A 79 25.95 -23.93 2.60
N ASP A 80 25.50 -25.09 3.09
CA ASP A 80 25.13 -25.26 4.49
C ASP A 80 26.35 -25.37 5.41
N VAL A 81 27.41 -26.03 4.94
CA VAL A 81 28.71 -26.08 5.64
C VAL A 81 29.30 -24.67 5.74
N THR A 82 29.25 -23.90 4.65
CA THR A 82 29.74 -22.52 4.62
C THR A 82 28.94 -21.62 5.57
N LYS A 83 27.60 -21.73 5.58
CA LYS A 83 26.73 -21.03 6.53
C LYS A 83 27.06 -21.38 7.99
N MET A 84 27.34 -22.65 8.30
CA MET A 84 27.67 -23.08 9.66
C MET A 84 28.96 -22.44 10.17
N ILE A 85 29.99 -22.38 9.32
CA ILE A 85 31.27 -21.73 9.65
C ILE A 85 31.07 -20.22 9.84
N ILE A 86 30.34 -19.57 8.94
CA ILE A 86 30.03 -18.13 9.02
C ILE A 86 29.25 -17.81 10.29
N GLN A 87 28.24 -18.61 10.64
CA GLN A 87 27.47 -18.43 11.88
C GLN A 87 28.34 -18.58 13.14
N HIS A 88 29.27 -19.52 13.15
CA HIS A 88 30.22 -19.67 14.25
C HIS A 88 31.17 -18.46 14.35
N LEU A 89 31.68 -17.97 13.22
CA LEU A 89 32.47 -16.75 13.16
C LEU A 89 31.68 -15.54 13.67
N PHE A 90 30.39 -15.43 13.32
CA PHE A 90 29.53 -14.34 13.80
C PHE A 90 29.40 -14.36 15.32
N GLN A 91 29.22 -15.54 15.92
CA GLN A 91 29.17 -15.67 17.37
C GLN A 91 30.49 -15.26 18.03
N LEU A 92 31.63 -15.66 17.46
CA LEU A 92 32.95 -15.28 17.98
C LEU A 92 33.18 -13.77 17.90
N ILE A 93 32.81 -13.15 16.78
CA ILE A 93 32.92 -11.70 16.60
C ILE A 93 32.03 -10.99 17.62
N ILE A 94 30.77 -11.39 17.79
CA ILE A 94 29.87 -10.78 18.78
C ILE A 94 30.43 -10.90 20.20
N GLN A 95 31.05 -12.04 20.56
CA GLN A 95 31.63 -12.26 21.88
C GLN A 95 32.90 -11.45 22.15
N GLN A 96 33.71 -11.17 21.11
CA GLN A 96 35.01 -10.50 21.26
C GLN A 96 35.03 -9.04 20.80
N PHE A 97 33.90 -8.52 20.29
CA PHE A 97 33.85 -7.18 19.74
C PHE A 97 34.03 -6.10 20.82
N ASP A 98 35.09 -5.32 20.70
CA ASP A 98 35.38 -4.17 21.56
C ASP A 98 35.24 -2.85 20.75
N PRO A 99 34.18 -2.06 20.98
CA PRO A 99 33.91 -0.86 20.19
C PRO A 99 35.00 0.21 20.35
N GLN A 100 35.65 0.30 21.51
CA GLN A 100 36.64 1.35 21.76
C GLN A 100 37.93 1.10 20.98
N LYS A 101 38.41 -0.15 20.94
CA LYS A 101 39.61 -0.51 20.17
C LYS A 101 39.40 -0.29 18.68
N VAL A 102 38.25 -0.71 18.16
CA VAL A 102 37.95 -0.59 16.74
C VAL A 102 37.82 0.88 16.32
N ASP A 103 37.21 1.73 17.15
CA ASP A 103 37.14 3.16 16.88
C ASP A 103 38.50 3.86 16.98
N THR A 104 39.40 3.42 17.87
CA THR A 104 40.77 3.95 17.91
C THR A 104 41.56 3.61 16.64
N LEU A 105 41.42 2.39 16.11
CA LEU A 105 42.03 1.99 14.84
C LEU A 105 41.45 2.80 13.68
N PHE A 106 40.14 3.03 13.68
CA PHE A 106 39.47 3.80 12.64
C PHE A 106 39.89 5.29 12.65
N LYS A 107 40.07 5.88 13.83
CA LYS A 107 40.56 7.27 13.97
C LYS A 107 42.03 7.44 13.60
N GLN A 108 42.85 6.41 13.77
CA GLN A 108 44.27 6.43 13.42
C GLN A 108 44.52 6.24 11.92
N SER A 109 43.62 5.56 11.21
CA SER A 109 43.69 5.38 9.77
C SER A 109 43.14 6.59 9.00
N THR A 110 43.92 7.12 8.05
CA THR A 110 43.51 8.22 7.15
C THR A 110 42.40 7.84 6.15
N SER A 111 42.12 6.54 6.00
CA SER A 111 41.09 6.02 5.10
C SER A 111 40.41 4.78 5.70
N ALA A 112 39.18 4.52 5.27
CA ALA A 112 38.42 3.37 5.73
C ALA A 112 39.16 2.05 5.38
N PRO A 113 39.17 1.06 6.29
CA PRO A 113 39.90 -0.19 6.04
C PRO A 113 39.37 -0.95 4.81
N VAL A 114 40.28 -1.55 4.05
CA VAL A 114 39.95 -2.32 2.83
C VAL A 114 39.06 -3.53 3.14
N TRP A 115 39.31 -4.19 4.28
CA TRP A 115 38.51 -5.33 4.74
C TRP A 115 37.04 -4.94 4.96
N LEU A 116 36.78 -3.73 5.49
CA LEU A 116 35.43 -3.23 5.75
C LEU A 116 34.67 -3.04 4.44
N SER A 117 35.34 -2.56 3.40
CA SER A 117 34.75 -2.39 2.07
C SER A 117 34.34 -3.72 1.43
N ASN A 118 35.09 -4.80 1.69
CA ASN A 118 34.76 -6.14 1.18
C ASN A 118 33.63 -6.79 2.00
N MET A 119 33.60 -6.56 3.32
CA MET A 119 32.51 -7.02 4.18
C MET A 119 31.18 -6.35 3.83
N ILE A 120 31.18 -5.03 3.58
CA ILE A 120 29.97 -4.29 3.20
C ILE A 120 29.36 -4.78 1.89
N LYS A 121 30.18 -5.19 0.92
CA LYS A 121 29.74 -5.73 -0.38
C LYS A 121 29.13 -7.12 -0.28
N SER A 122 29.41 -7.86 0.78
CA SER A 122 29.00 -9.26 0.92
C SER A 122 27.67 -9.34 1.68
N PRO A 123 26.58 -9.87 1.08
CA PRO A 123 25.24 -9.85 1.69
C PRO A 123 25.17 -10.65 3.00
N GLU A 124 26.00 -11.69 3.13
CA GLU A 124 26.06 -12.55 4.31
C GLU A 124 26.51 -11.81 5.58
N TRP A 125 27.35 -10.78 5.45
CA TRP A 125 27.94 -10.03 6.57
C TRP A 125 27.10 -8.83 7.01
N GLN A 126 26.14 -8.38 6.20
CA GLN A 126 25.26 -7.26 6.52
C GLN A 126 24.39 -7.48 7.78
N PRO A 127 23.81 -8.68 8.02
CA PRO A 127 23.09 -8.99 9.26
C PRO A 127 23.95 -8.81 10.51
N LEU A 128 25.20 -9.27 10.47
CA LEU A 128 26.15 -9.13 11.58
C LEU A 128 26.42 -7.65 11.89
N ILE A 129 26.68 -6.83 10.87
CA ILE A 129 26.92 -5.39 11.03
C ILE A 129 25.70 -4.71 11.66
N ASN A 130 24.49 -5.09 11.23
CA ASN A 130 23.25 -4.57 11.79
C ASN A 130 23.06 -5.00 13.26
N ASP A 131 23.35 -6.26 13.59
CA ASP A 131 23.22 -6.76 14.96
C ASP A 131 24.26 -6.14 15.90
N LEU A 132 25.50 -5.97 15.44
CA LEU A 132 26.54 -5.25 16.18
C LEU A 132 26.18 -3.78 16.38
N HIS A 133 25.57 -3.12 15.39
CA HIS A 133 25.14 -1.73 15.54
C HIS A 133 23.97 -1.58 16.52
N LYS A 134 23.05 -2.56 16.56
CA LYS A 134 21.98 -2.59 17.58
C LYS A 134 22.57 -2.68 19.00
N MET A 135 23.65 -3.46 19.17
CA MET A 135 24.31 -3.62 20.47
C MET A 135 25.21 -2.43 20.83
N TYR A 136 25.91 -1.85 19.85
CA TYR A 136 26.87 -0.76 20.03
C TYR A 136 26.61 0.41 19.06
N PRO A 137 25.56 1.23 19.31
CA PRO A 137 25.12 2.28 18.39
C PRO A 137 26.10 3.46 18.27
N ASP A 138 26.94 3.68 19.28
CA ASP A 138 27.86 4.83 19.34
C ASP A 138 29.20 4.57 18.62
N CYS A 139 29.40 3.37 18.08
CA CYS A 139 30.64 2.98 17.40
C CYS A 139 30.73 3.63 16.00
N LEU A 140 31.82 4.36 15.75
CA LEU A 140 32.01 5.13 14.52
C LEU A 140 32.16 4.25 13.28
N ILE A 141 32.85 3.11 13.40
CA ILE A 141 33.04 2.20 12.25
C ILE A 141 31.71 1.59 11.78
N LEU A 142 30.82 1.27 12.73
CA LEU A 142 29.51 0.67 12.44
C LEU A 142 28.58 1.69 11.81
N ASN A 143 28.61 2.93 12.29
CA ASN A 143 27.89 4.05 11.68
C ASN A 143 28.36 4.31 10.24
N TYR A 144 29.68 4.29 9.99
CA TYR A 144 30.23 4.40 8.64
C TYR A 144 29.81 3.22 7.74
N ALA A 145 29.84 1.99 8.27
CA ALA A 145 29.45 0.80 7.53
C ALA A 145 27.97 0.83 7.13
N ILE A 146 27.07 1.22 8.02
CA ILE A 146 25.63 1.33 7.73
C ILE A 146 25.36 2.44 6.71
N GLN A 147 26.05 3.58 6.80
CA GLN A 147 25.93 4.63 5.78
C GLN A 147 26.36 4.12 4.41
N LYS A 148 27.43 3.31 4.33
CA LYS A 148 27.89 2.72 3.07
C LYS A 148 26.99 1.60 2.55
N ILE A 149 26.45 0.75 3.43
CA ILE A 149 25.41 -0.23 3.07
C ILE A 149 24.18 0.49 2.51
N SER A 150 23.74 1.57 3.15
CA SER A 150 22.61 2.39 2.69
C SER A 150 22.86 2.99 1.30
N GLN A 151 24.08 3.49 1.04
CA GLN A 151 24.47 4.00 -0.29
C GLN A 151 24.51 2.91 -1.38
N LEU A 152 24.88 1.67 -1.05
CA LEU A 152 24.92 0.56 -2.00
C LEU A 152 23.52 -0.02 -2.25
N ASN A 153 22.70 -0.14 -1.20
CA ASN A 153 21.33 -0.66 -1.26
C ASN A 153 20.34 0.34 -1.91
N GLN A 154 20.75 1.58 -2.18
CA GLN A 154 20.02 2.47 -3.09
C GLN A 154 19.84 1.86 -4.49
N LYS A 155 20.64 0.86 -4.88
CA LYS A 155 20.54 0.17 -6.17
C LYS A 155 19.75 -1.14 -6.13
N GLU A 156 19.60 -1.79 -4.98
CA GLU A 156 19.04 -3.15 -4.87
C GLU A 156 18.16 -3.31 -3.60
N ASP A 157 16.92 -2.84 -3.72
CA ASP A 157 15.68 -3.43 -3.21
C ASP A 157 15.41 -3.91 -1.75
N GLU A 158 16.25 -3.72 -0.73
CA GLU A 158 15.90 -4.15 0.65
C GLU A 158 16.05 -3.08 1.75
N LEU A 159 15.10 -2.13 1.81
CA LEU A 159 14.96 -1.18 2.95
C LEU A 159 13.69 -1.41 3.79
N ILE A 160 12.94 -2.49 3.56
CA ILE A 160 11.57 -2.64 4.12
C ILE A 160 11.55 -3.08 5.59
N THR A 161 12.65 -3.57 6.19
CA THR A 161 12.55 -4.28 7.49
C THR A 161 13.28 -3.65 8.68
N ASN A 162 14.23 -2.72 8.52
CA ASN A 162 15.13 -2.33 9.64
C ASN A 162 15.14 -0.83 9.99
N ILE A 163 13.98 -0.16 10.06
CA ILE A 163 13.89 1.20 10.64
C ILE A 163 13.26 1.10 12.04
N SER A 164 14.00 0.52 13.00
CA SER A 164 13.55 0.40 14.40
C SER A 164 14.52 0.96 15.45
N GLY A 165 15.67 1.55 15.10
CA GLY A 165 16.63 2.02 16.10
C GLY A 165 17.20 3.39 15.77
N LYS A 166 16.76 4.42 16.52
CA LYS A 166 17.25 5.82 16.52
C LYS A 166 17.25 6.53 15.15
N GLU A 167 16.17 7.28 14.94
CA GLU A 167 15.87 8.10 13.77
C GLU A 167 16.88 9.24 13.57
N THR A 168 17.95 9.05 12.78
CA THR A 168 18.56 10.21 12.12
C THR A 168 17.60 10.68 11.02
N PHE A 169 17.37 12.00 10.97
CA PHE A 169 16.49 12.61 9.97
C PHE A 169 16.90 12.23 8.53
N GLU A 170 18.19 12.03 8.28
CA GLU A 170 18.72 11.59 6.99
C GLU A 170 18.21 10.21 6.58
N ASN A 171 18.26 9.22 7.48
CA ASN A 171 17.77 7.87 7.21
C ASN A 171 16.26 7.87 6.95
N PHE A 172 15.51 8.70 7.70
CA PHE A 172 14.08 8.87 7.50
C PHE A 172 13.75 9.53 6.16
N ASN A 173 14.44 10.61 5.79
CA ASN A 173 14.23 11.31 4.52
C ASN A 173 14.52 10.40 3.31
N VAL A 174 15.62 9.64 3.34
CA VAL A 174 15.96 8.69 2.29
C VAL A 174 14.89 7.59 2.18
N ALA A 175 14.44 7.03 3.31
CA ALA A 175 13.41 6.01 3.33
C ALA A 175 12.08 6.52 2.74
N ILE A 176 11.62 7.71 3.15
CA ILE A 176 10.38 8.30 2.63
C ILE A 176 10.49 8.63 1.15
N THR A 177 11.59 9.24 0.71
CA THR A 177 11.79 9.61 -0.70
C THR A 177 11.78 8.37 -1.60
N ASN A 178 12.44 7.28 -1.18
CA ASN A 178 12.43 6.02 -1.91
C ASN A 178 11.02 5.39 -1.95
N LEU A 179 10.29 5.40 -0.84
CA LEU A 179 8.92 4.87 -0.80
C LEU A 179 7.97 5.68 -1.69
N ILE A 180 8.08 7.01 -1.67
CA ILE A 180 7.29 7.88 -2.55
C ILE A 180 7.66 7.65 -4.01
N GLY A 181 8.95 7.55 -4.35
CA GLY A 181 9.44 7.23 -5.69
C GLY A 181 8.83 5.92 -6.21
N LYS A 182 8.98 4.83 -5.45
CA LYS A 182 8.37 3.53 -5.79
C LYS A 182 6.85 3.60 -5.96
N LEU A 183 6.15 4.40 -5.15
CA LEU A 183 4.70 4.59 -5.32
C LEU A 183 4.35 5.37 -6.59
N ILE A 184 5.17 6.33 -7.01
CA ILE A 184 4.97 7.06 -8.27
C ILE A 184 5.20 6.13 -9.46
N ASP A 185 6.28 5.37 -9.46
CA ASP A 185 6.63 4.44 -10.54
C ASP A 185 5.51 3.41 -10.74
N LEU A 186 5.03 2.79 -9.66
CA LEU A 186 3.91 1.84 -9.68
C LEU A 186 2.57 2.47 -10.13
N ASN A 187 2.42 3.79 -10.03
CA ASN A 187 1.23 4.49 -10.52
C ASN A 187 1.31 4.79 -12.03
N GLN A 188 2.51 4.95 -12.60
CA GLN A 188 2.74 5.26 -14.02
C GLN A 188 2.73 4.01 -14.92
N GLU A 189 3.10 2.84 -14.38
CA GLU A 189 3.12 1.56 -15.13
C GLU A 189 1.73 1.02 -15.54
N ASN A 190 0.63 1.72 -15.23
CA ASN A 190 -0.74 1.22 -15.44
C ASN A 190 -1.29 1.42 -16.87
N GLU A 191 -0.49 1.90 -17.84
CA GLU A 191 -1.02 2.18 -19.19
C GLU A 191 -0.84 1.02 -20.19
N TYR A 192 0.13 0.11 -20.02
CA TYR A 192 0.33 -1.00 -20.97
C TYR A 192 0.83 -2.30 -20.30
N GLU A 193 0.10 -3.39 -20.58
CA GLU A 193 0.46 -4.82 -20.50
C GLU A 193 0.24 -5.62 -19.19
N ASP A 194 -0.52 -6.72 -19.37
CA ASP A 194 -0.72 -7.91 -18.53
C ASP A 194 -1.46 -7.79 -17.18
N GLN A 195 -2.69 -8.34 -17.15
CA GLN A 195 -3.54 -8.55 -15.96
C GLN A 195 -2.88 -9.37 -14.82
N LYS A 196 -1.74 -10.04 -15.08
CA LYS A 196 -0.92 -10.69 -14.04
C LYS A 196 -0.04 -9.69 -13.29
N LYS A 197 0.54 -8.72 -13.98
CA LYS A 197 1.35 -7.66 -13.36
C LYS A 197 0.46 -6.74 -12.53
N GLU A 198 -0.72 -6.38 -13.03
CA GLU A 198 -1.67 -5.48 -12.34
C GLU A 198 -1.99 -5.91 -10.88
N LYS A 199 -2.18 -7.21 -10.62
CA LYS A 199 -2.45 -7.72 -9.25
C LYS A 199 -1.23 -7.69 -8.33
N GLU A 200 -0.06 -8.04 -8.85
CA GLU A 200 1.17 -7.97 -8.07
C GLU A 200 1.53 -6.51 -7.77
N THR A 201 1.38 -5.63 -8.76
CA THR A 201 1.58 -4.18 -8.67
C THR A 201 0.63 -3.57 -7.64
N GLU A 202 -0.66 -3.92 -7.63
CA GLU A 202 -1.61 -3.39 -6.65
C GLU A 202 -1.36 -3.91 -5.22
N LEU A 203 -0.99 -5.18 -5.06
CA LEU A 203 -0.64 -5.74 -3.75
C LEU A 203 0.67 -5.14 -3.21
N LYS A 204 1.68 -4.97 -4.07
CA LYS A 204 2.93 -4.29 -3.77
C LYS A 204 2.66 -2.83 -3.38
N ARG A 205 1.83 -2.11 -4.14
CA ARG A 205 1.41 -0.74 -3.82
C ARG A 205 0.75 -0.66 -2.44
N LYS A 206 -0.22 -1.53 -2.12
CA LYS A 206 -0.89 -1.54 -0.81
C LYS A 206 0.08 -1.81 0.35
N LYS A 207 1.04 -2.73 0.16
CA LYS A 207 2.09 -2.99 1.15
C LYS A 207 3.00 -1.79 1.36
N ILE A 208 3.53 -1.22 0.28
CA ILE A 208 4.41 -0.03 0.33
C ILE A 208 3.69 1.16 0.97
N PHE A 209 2.43 1.39 0.60
CA PHE A 209 1.61 2.44 1.19
C PHE A 209 1.38 2.24 2.68
N LYS A 210 1.13 0.99 3.11
CA LYS A 210 1.02 0.66 4.54
C LYS A 210 2.32 0.94 5.29
N THR A 211 3.47 0.58 4.72
CA THR A 211 4.79 0.88 5.31
C THR A 211 5.04 2.39 5.38
N LEU A 212 4.67 3.16 4.35
CA LEU A 212 4.75 4.62 4.36
C LEU A 212 3.91 5.21 5.49
N LEU A 213 2.69 4.72 5.70
CA LEU A 213 1.83 5.14 6.82
C LEU A 213 2.45 4.80 8.16
N GLU A 214 2.95 3.58 8.34
CA GLU A 214 3.58 3.14 9.59
C GLU A 214 4.81 3.98 9.95
N LEU A 215 5.61 4.40 8.97
CA LEU A 215 6.78 5.27 9.18
C LEU A 215 6.40 6.73 9.42
N SER A 216 5.53 7.29 8.58
CA SER A 216 5.11 8.71 8.68
C SER A 216 4.28 8.97 9.94
N CYS A 217 3.50 7.99 10.41
CA CYS A 217 2.63 8.13 11.58
C CYS A 217 3.28 7.77 12.92
N LYS A 218 4.59 7.44 12.97
CA LYS A 218 5.27 7.16 14.25
C LYS A 218 5.22 8.37 15.19
N THR A 219 5.37 9.57 14.64
CA THR A 219 5.39 10.81 15.41
C THR A 219 4.74 11.96 14.63
N GLN A 220 4.31 13.00 15.35
CA GLN A 220 3.71 14.19 14.75
C GLN A 220 4.67 14.95 13.81
N TYR A 221 5.97 14.98 14.14
CA TYR A 221 6.98 15.65 13.33
C TYR A 221 7.29 14.88 12.04
N ASN A 222 7.31 13.54 12.08
CA ASN A 222 7.48 12.70 10.89
C ASN A 222 6.32 12.90 9.91
N PHE A 223 5.09 12.96 10.44
CA PHE A 223 3.90 13.21 9.63
C PHE A 223 3.95 14.61 9.00
N LEU A 224 4.22 15.64 9.81
CA LEU A 224 4.33 17.03 9.33
C LEU A 224 5.38 17.16 8.22
N TYR A 225 6.57 16.58 8.43
CA TYR A 225 7.64 16.57 7.43
C TYR A 225 7.19 15.92 6.12
N THR A 226 6.54 14.76 6.21
CA THR A 226 6.05 14.01 5.03
C THR A 226 5.05 14.85 4.23
N ILE A 227 4.10 15.51 4.91
CA ILE A 227 3.09 16.35 4.25
C ILE A 227 3.73 17.59 3.62
N VAL A 228 4.66 18.25 4.30
CA VAL A 228 5.39 19.40 3.74
C VAL A 228 6.19 18.99 2.50
N LEU A 229 6.91 17.87 2.57
CA LEU A 229 7.66 17.33 1.44
C LEU A 229 6.74 17.04 0.26
N LEU A 230 5.62 16.35 0.49
CA LEU A 230 4.65 16.03 -0.56
C LEU A 230 4.01 17.29 -1.15
N ASN A 231 3.62 18.28 -0.34
CA ASN A 231 3.06 19.54 -0.84
C ASN A 231 4.07 20.33 -1.68
N ASN A 232 5.34 20.37 -1.29
CA ASN A 232 6.39 21.06 -2.04
C ASN A 232 6.73 20.33 -3.36
N VAL A 233 6.69 18.99 -3.38
CA VAL A 233 6.92 18.21 -4.61
C VAL A 233 5.69 18.25 -5.54
N MET A 234 4.50 18.41 -4.99
CA MET A 234 3.24 18.56 -5.73
C MET A 234 3.22 19.83 -6.58
N GLU A 235 3.92 20.90 -6.18
CA GLU A 235 4.12 22.09 -7.03
C GLU A 235 4.82 21.74 -8.37
N ARG A 236 5.49 20.57 -8.45
CA ARG A 236 6.26 20.12 -9.62
C ARG A 236 5.70 18.87 -10.32
N SER A 237 4.75 18.14 -9.71
CA SER A 237 4.13 16.93 -10.31
C SER A 237 2.69 16.73 -9.83
N SER A 238 1.73 16.55 -10.75
CA SER A 238 0.41 17.18 -10.56
C SER A 238 -0.73 16.33 -10.00
N LYS A 239 -0.79 15.00 -10.18
CA LYS A 239 -2.02 14.23 -9.85
C LYS A 239 -1.82 13.01 -8.94
N SER A 240 -0.79 12.19 -9.15
CA SER A 240 -0.58 10.97 -8.36
C SER A 240 -0.20 11.27 -6.90
N LEU A 241 0.59 12.32 -6.67
CA LEU A 241 0.96 12.76 -5.31
C LEU A 241 -0.24 13.31 -4.53
N LYS A 242 -1.11 14.09 -5.17
CA LYS A 242 -2.39 14.56 -4.58
C LYS A 242 -3.22 13.38 -4.08
N ARG A 243 -3.27 12.29 -4.86
CA ARG A 243 -3.99 11.08 -4.47
C ARG A 243 -3.36 10.39 -3.25
N ILE A 244 -2.04 10.28 -3.19
CA ILE A 244 -1.33 9.69 -2.04
C ILE A 244 -1.59 10.51 -0.78
N ILE A 245 -1.50 11.85 -0.85
CA ILE A 245 -1.79 12.73 0.29
C ILE A 245 -3.23 12.51 0.78
N GLN A 246 -4.20 12.46 -0.14
CA GLN A 246 -5.61 12.22 0.22
C GLN A 246 -5.82 10.85 0.87
N GLU A 247 -5.20 9.78 0.34
CA GLU A 247 -5.26 8.44 0.92
C GLU A 247 -4.62 8.42 2.32
N MET A 248 -3.49 9.13 2.51
CA MET A 248 -2.83 9.23 3.81
C MET A 248 -3.72 9.94 4.83
N ILE A 249 -4.28 11.09 4.47
CA ILE A 249 -5.16 11.86 5.35
C ILE A 249 -6.41 11.04 5.72
N ASN A 250 -7.06 10.40 4.74
CA ASN A 250 -8.23 9.55 4.99
C ASN A 250 -7.94 8.42 6.00
N THR A 251 -6.78 7.77 5.87
CA THR A 251 -6.43 6.64 6.75
C THR A 251 -6.13 7.08 8.18
N ILE A 252 -5.57 8.28 8.35
CA ILE A 252 -5.17 8.81 9.66
C ILE A 252 -6.32 9.58 10.32
N GLU A 253 -7.24 10.14 9.53
CA GLU A 253 -8.45 10.80 10.02
C GLU A 253 -9.26 9.88 10.94
N GLU A 254 -9.30 8.56 10.69
CA GLU A 254 -9.96 7.62 11.60
C GLU A 254 -9.37 7.60 13.02
N ARG A 255 -8.11 8.01 13.21
CA ARG A 255 -7.37 7.91 14.48
C ARG A 255 -7.02 9.26 15.12
N TYR A 256 -6.72 10.32 14.34
CA TYR A 256 -6.16 11.58 14.85
C TYR A 256 -6.73 12.86 14.16
N GLN A 257 -8.05 12.95 14.08
CA GLN A 257 -8.83 13.96 13.33
C GLN A 257 -8.37 15.42 13.46
N SER A 258 -8.30 15.96 14.69
CA SER A 258 -8.12 17.42 14.87
C SER A 258 -6.71 17.91 14.56
N VAL A 259 -5.69 17.05 14.71
CA VAL A 259 -4.28 17.44 14.55
C VAL A 259 -3.88 17.37 13.09
N VAL A 260 -4.32 16.32 12.39
CA VAL A 260 -4.03 16.10 10.96
C VAL A 260 -4.56 17.23 10.09
N TRP A 261 -5.82 17.62 10.27
CA TRP A 261 -6.42 18.70 9.48
C TRP A 261 -5.76 20.05 9.74
N LYS A 262 -5.36 20.31 11.00
CA LYS A 262 -4.61 21.52 11.33
C LYS A 262 -3.25 21.54 10.62
N MET A 263 -2.49 20.45 10.70
CA MET A 263 -1.18 20.33 10.03
C MET A 263 -1.29 20.44 8.51
N TYR A 264 -2.26 19.75 7.90
CA TYR A 264 -2.47 19.79 6.46
C TYR A 264 -2.83 21.21 5.98
N ILE A 265 -3.81 21.86 6.61
CA ILE A 265 -4.24 23.20 6.19
C ILE A 265 -3.11 24.23 6.36
N GLN A 266 -2.36 24.17 7.46
CA GLN A 266 -1.23 25.06 7.72
C GLN A 266 -0.06 24.88 6.74
N THR A 267 0.12 23.67 6.20
CA THR A 267 1.22 23.35 5.26
C THR A 267 0.81 23.42 3.80
N SER A 268 -0.48 23.64 3.51
CA SER A 268 -1.03 23.75 2.17
C SER A 268 -1.20 25.21 1.75
N GLU A 269 -1.40 25.44 0.45
CA GLU A 269 -1.69 26.78 -0.09
C GLU A 269 -2.96 27.43 0.46
N ILE A 270 -3.82 26.65 1.12
CA ILE A 270 -5.03 27.11 1.81
C ILE A 270 -4.69 28.16 2.87
N SER A 271 -3.51 28.07 3.50
CA SER A 271 -3.06 29.03 4.50
C SER A 271 -2.88 30.45 3.94
N LYS A 272 -2.70 30.62 2.61
CA LYS A 272 -2.61 31.94 1.96
C LYS A 272 -3.95 32.69 2.00
N TYR A 273 -5.08 31.96 2.12
CA TYR A 273 -6.44 32.51 2.07
C TYR A 273 -7.13 32.37 3.44
N SER A 274 -6.79 33.25 4.38
CA SER A 274 -7.26 33.21 5.78
C SER A 274 -8.79 33.11 5.93
N LYS A 275 -9.54 33.79 5.05
CA LYS A 275 -11.01 33.80 5.05
C LYS A 275 -11.65 32.46 4.64
N VAL A 276 -10.96 31.66 3.83
CA VAL A 276 -11.39 30.32 3.40
C VAL A 276 -10.86 29.24 4.34
N CYS A 277 -9.63 29.43 4.84
CA CYS A 277 -8.95 28.52 5.75
C CYS A 277 -9.77 28.18 7.00
N GLN A 278 -10.30 29.20 7.70
CA GLN A 278 -11.04 28.97 8.95
C GLN A 278 -12.37 28.22 8.75
N PRO A 279 -13.25 28.60 7.78
CA PRO A 279 -14.44 27.81 7.46
C PRO A 279 -14.14 26.36 7.06
N VAL A 280 -13.12 26.13 6.22
CA VAL A 280 -12.74 24.79 5.77
C VAL A 280 -12.25 23.95 6.95
N TYR A 281 -11.35 24.49 7.79
CA TYR A 281 -10.88 23.82 9.00
C TYR A 281 -12.02 23.46 9.96
N ASN A 282 -12.95 24.41 10.19
CA ASN A 282 -14.09 24.18 11.09
C ASN A 282 -14.97 23.02 10.61
N MET A 283 -15.25 22.96 9.31
CA MET A 283 -16.08 21.90 8.74
C MET A 283 -15.39 20.55 8.76
N LEU A 284 -14.09 20.49 8.43
CA LEU A 284 -13.31 19.25 8.47
C LEU A 284 -13.15 18.72 9.90
N ARG A 285 -12.90 19.61 10.88
CA ARG A 285 -12.80 19.24 12.30
C ARG A 285 -14.13 18.74 12.87
N LYS A 286 -15.26 19.35 12.46
CA LYS A 286 -16.60 18.99 12.96
C LYS A 286 -17.28 17.87 12.17
N GLN A 287 -16.71 17.47 11.03
CA GLN A 287 -17.29 16.49 10.10
C GLN A 287 -18.72 16.86 9.66
N ASN A 288 -19.03 18.16 9.56
CA ASN A 288 -20.37 18.66 9.26
C ASN A 288 -20.29 20.08 8.69
N THR A 289 -21.22 20.45 7.79
CA THR A 289 -21.24 21.77 7.18
C THR A 289 -22.11 22.75 7.98
N SER A 290 -21.46 23.71 8.64
CA SER A 290 -22.18 24.73 9.40
C SER A 290 -22.75 25.81 8.47
N ALA A 291 -23.96 26.29 8.74
CA ALA A 291 -24.61 27.32 7.90
C ALA A 291 -23.80 28.63 7.84
N GLY A 292 -23.11 28.99 8.93
CA GLY A 292 -22.26 30.18 8.99
C GLY A 292 -20.97 30.04 8.16
N ASP A 293 -20.30 28.89 8.23
CA ASP A 293 -19.08 28.62 7.47
C ASP A 293 -19.38 28.51 5.96
N ILE A 294 -20.50 27.89 5.60
CA ILE A 294 -20.96 27.82 4.20
C ILE A 294 -21.27 29.19 3.62
N ARG A 295 -21.95 30.07 4.37
CA ARG A 295 -22.21 31.46 3.90
C ARG A 295 -20.93 32.23 3.66
N LYS A 296 -19.93 32.08 4.53
CA LYS A 296 -18.62 32.72 4.36
C LYS A 296 -17.92 32.23 3.08
N LEU A 297 -17.93 30.92 2.83
CA LEU A 297 -17.38 30.36 1.59
C LEU A 297 -18.17 30.79 0.35
N TYR A 298 -19.50 30.79 0.44
CA TYR A 298 -20.36 31.25 -0.64
C TYR A 298 -20.04 32.69 -1.04
N LEU A 299 -19.92 33.59 -0.06
CA LEU A 299 -19.55 34.99 -0.32
C LEU A 299 -18.16 35.13 -0.95
N GLU A 300 -17.16 34.38 -0.49
CA GLU A 300 -15.80 34.48 -1.06
C GLU A 300 -15.68 33.88 -2.47
N TYR A 301 -16.51 32.90 -2.84
CA TYR A 301 -16.44 32.23 -4.15
C TYR A 301 -17.45 32.72 -5.20
N LEU A 302 -18.59 33.27 -4.78
CA LEU A 302 -19.72 33.62 -5.68
C LEU A 302 -20.11 35.10 -5.66
N ASN A 303 -19.41 35.96 -4.90
CA ASN A 303 -19.58 37.41 -5.04
C ASN A 303 -18.98 37.92 -6.37
N ASP A 304 -19.53 39.02 -6.91
CA ASP A 304 -19.25 39.56 -8.25
C ASP A 304 -17.79 40.00 -8.53
N ASN A 305 -16.91 39.98 -7.53
CA ASN A 305 -15.50 40.37 -7.66
C ASN A 305 -14.62 39.15 -7.99
N LEU A 306 -14.64 38.75 -9.27
CA LEU A 306 -13.84 37.63 -9.82
C LEU A 306 -12.32 37.81 -9.67
N ILE A 307 -11.83 39.03 -9.41
CA ILE A 307 -10.41 39.40 -9.43
C ILE A 307 -9.62 38.84 -8.21
N ASN A 308 -10.28 38.59 -7.07
CA ASN A 308 -9.63 38.10 -5.85
C ASN A 308 -10.11 36.70 -5.42
N ARG A 309 -10.69 35.94 -6.35
CA ARG A 309 -11.27 34.64 -6.04
C ARG A 309 -10.16 33.61 -5.73
N PRO A 310 -10.21 32.92 -4.58
CA PRO A 310 -9.27 31.84 -4.28
C PRO A 310 -9.40 30.69 -5.30
N PRO A 311 -8.30 29.99 -5.62
CA PRO A 311 -8.33 28.80 -6.47
C PRO A 311 -9.40 27.78 -6.01
N ILE A 312 -10.11 27.18 -6.95
CA ILE A 312 -11.14 26.16 -6.64
C ILE A 312 -10.49 24.90 -6.07
N GLU A 313 -9.22 24.62 -6.40
CA GLU A 313 -8.48 23.47 -5.87
C GLU A 313 -8.44 23.43 -4.34
N ILE A 314 -8.46 24.59 -3.68
CA ILE A 314 -8.46 24.73 -2.22
C ILE A 314 -9.68 24.06 -1.57
N ILE A 315 -10.84 24.12 -2.24
CA ILE A 315 -12.09 23.54 -1.74
C ILE A 315 -12.38 22.15 -2.32
N ARG A 316 -11.55 21.64 -3.24
CA ARG A 316 -11.64 20.26 -3.79
C ARG A 316 -11.02 19.23 -2.86
N ILE A 317 -11.42 19.27 -1.59
CA ILE A 317 -11.04 18.27 -0.59
C ILE A 317 -12.12 17.17 -0.60
N PRO A 318 -11.78 15.89 -0.85
CA PRO A 318 -12.77 14.81 -0.96
C PRO A 318 -13.75 14.75 0.22
N GLN A 319 -13.25 14.85 1.46
CA GLN A 319 -14.05 14.81 2.67
C GLN A 319 -15.04 15.98 2.77
N LEU A 320 -14.62 17.18 2.37
CA LEU A 320 -15.52 18.33 2.34
C LEU A 320 -16.67 18.12 1.34
N ILE A 321 -16.37 17.53 0.17
CA ILE A 321 -17.38 17.16 -0.82
C ILE A 321 -18.32 16.10 -0.26
N GLU A 322 -17.80 15.10 0.45
CA GLU A 322 -18.64 14.09 1.10
C GLU A 322 -19.58 14.69 2.15
N TYR A 323 -19.11 15.61 2.99
CA TYR A 323 -19.94 16.32 3.97
C TYR A 323 -21.02 17.17 3.30
N LEU A 324 -20.69 17.86 2.20
CA LEU A 324 -21.67 18.62 1.40
C LEU A 324 -22.74 17.71 0.78
N ILE A 325 -22.33 16.57 0.21
CA ILE A 325 -23.26 15.59 -0.37
C ILE A 325 -24.14 14.99 0.73
N GLU A 326 -23.57 14.60 1.87
CA GLU A 326 -24.33 14.04 2.97
C GLU A 326 -25.37 15.05 3.48
N ASP A 327 -24.99 16.30 3.71
CA ASP A 327 -25.96 17.29 4.17
C ASP A 327 -27.04 17.57 3.11
N ILE A 328 -26.71 17.63 1.81
CA ILE A 328 -27.71 17.91 0.77
C ILE A 328 -28.69 16.74 0.57
N PHE A 329 -28.21 15.50 0.63
CA PHE A 329 -28.94 14.31 0.18
C PHE A 329 -29.35 13.33 1.28
N ASN A 330 -28.99 13.57 2.54
CA ASN A 330 -29.40 12.71 3.65
C ASN A 330 -30.91 12.86 3.92
N PRO A 331 -31.70 11.78 3.77
CA PRO A 331 -33.16 11.83 3.98
C PRO A 331 -33.55 12.05 5.45
N GLN A 332 -32.65 11.75 6.40
CA GLN A 332 -32.88 11.90 7.84
C GLN A 332 -32.58 13.32 8.34
N LYS A 333 -31.71 14.08 7.64
CA LYS A 333 -31.36 15.46 8.00
C LYS A 333 -32.26 16.43 7.23
N ARG A 334 -33.19 17.09 7.94
CA ARG A 334 -33.93 18.23 7.36
C ARG A 334 -33.02 19.45 7.27
N VAL A 335 -32.38 19.68 6.12
CA VAL A 335 -31.61 20.91 5.91
C VAL A 335 -32.56 22.08 5.70
N THR A 336 -32.77 22.86 6.74
CA THR A 336 -33.68 24.01 6.76
C THR A 336 -33.01 25.35 6.41
N GLN A 337 -31.67 25.46 6.52
CA GLN A 337 -30.95 26.72 6.30
C GLN A 337 -29.87 26.56 5.23
N VAL A 338 -29.68 27.57 4.37
CA VAL A 338 -28.52 27.70 3.46
C VAL A 338 -28.42 26.55 2.43
N VAL A 339 -29.56 26.12 1.89
CA VAL A 339 -29.63 25.00 0.93
C VAL A 339 -29.08 25.39 -0.44
N ASN A 340 -29.47 26.58 -0.92
CA ASN A 340 -29.10 27.04 -2.26
C ASN A 340 -27.61 27.31 -2.35
N GLU A 341 -27.03 27.89 -1.30
CA GLU A 341 -25.62 28.20 -1.21
C GLU A 341 -24.77 26.93 -1.18
N ARG A 342 -25.21 25.86 -0.48
CA ARG A 342 -24.54 24.54 -0.53
C ARG A 342 -24.59 23.92 -1.92
N ILE A 343 -25.74 24.00 -2.59
CA ILE A 343 -25.91 23.47 -3.96
C ILE A 343 -25.02 24.23 -4.93
N SER A 344 -24.98 25.56 -4.84
CA SER A 344 -24.15 26.40 -5.71
C SER A 344 -22.66 26.14 -5.48
N LEU A 345 -22.22 25.99 -4.23
CA LEU A 345 -20.84 25.61 -3.92
C LEU A 345 -20.49 24.22 -4.46
N LEU A 346 -21.38 23.23 -4.28
CA LEU A 346 -21.15 21.89 -4.81
C LEU A 346 -21.02 21.90 -6.33
N ALA A 347 -21.95 22.57 -7.03
CA ALA A 347 -21.90 22.73 -8.49
C ALA A 347 -20.56 23.36 -8.92
N LEU A 348 -20.14 24.42 -8.23
CA LEU A 348 -18.90 25.14 -8.50
C LEU A 348 -17.63 24.28 -8.32
N ILE A 349 -17.61 23.37 -7.34
CA ILE A 349 -16.49 22.43 -7.14
C ILE A 349 -16.37 21.46 -8.33
N VAL A 350 -17.51 21.03 -8.91
CA VAL A 350 -17.57 20.05 -10.00
C VAL A 350 -16.96 20.59 -11.29
N HIS A 351 -17.19 21.87 -11.60
CA HIS A 351 -16.73 22.45 -12.85
C HIS A 351 -15.22 22.68 -12.81
N ASN A 352 -14.52 22.14 -13.81
CA ASN A 352 -13.07 22.20 -13.88
C ASN A 352 -12.59 23.57 -14.40
N SER A 353 -12.53 24.60 -13.53
CA SER A 353 -11.76 25.80 -13.88
C SER A 353 -10.31 25.60 -13.45
N GLU A 354 -9.54 24.85 -14.24
CA GLU A 354 -8.12 25.17 -14.32
C GLU A 354 -8.06 26.62 -14.84
N ILE A 355 -7.45 27.49 -14.05
CA ILE A 355 -7.39 28.95 -14.26
C ILE A 355 -6.75 29.30 -15.61
N GLU A 356 -6.04 28.37 -16.26
CA GLU A 356 -5.45 28.53 -17.59
C GLU A 356 -6.46 28.59 -18.75
N ASN A 357 -7.72 28.15 -18.57
CA ASN A 357 -8.73 28.19 -19.63
C ASN A 357 -9.73 29.36 -19.52
N ILE A 358 -9.54 30.27 -18.56
CA ILE A 358 -10.37 31.48 -18.44
C ILE A 358 -10.17 32.41 -19.66
N ASP A 359 -9.04 32.31 -20.36
CA ASP A 359 -8.78 33.05 -21.59
C ASP A 359 -9.51 32.48 -22.83
N ARG A 360 -10.18 31.32 -22.72
CA ARG A 360 -10.86 30.67 -23.87
C ARG A 360 -12.34 30.38 -23.69
N MET A 361 -12.85 30.24 -22.46
CA MET A 361 -14.28 30.08 -22.19
C MET A 361 -14.89 31.43 -21.81
N SER A 362 -15.93 31.85 -22.53
CA SER A 362 -16.68 33.03 -22.16
C SER A 362 -17.26 32.83 -20.74
N SER A 363 -17.14 33.84 -19.88
CA SER A 363 -17.65 33.80 -18.49
C SER A 363 -19.15 33.48 -18.40
N THR A 364 -19.88 33.60 -19.52
CA THR A 364 -21.29 33.28 -19.69
C THR A 364 -21.55 31.79 -19.91
N GLU A 365 -20.68 31.05 -20.59
CA GLU A 365 -20.81 29.59 -20.80
C GLU A 365 -20.59 28.82 -19.50
N LEU A 366 -19.56 29.19 -18.73
CA LEU A 366 -19.30 28.59 -17.41
C LEU A 366 -20.49 28.79 -16.46
N LYS A 367 -21.10 29.98 -16.46
CA LYS A 367 -22.29 30.27 -15.65
C LYS A 367 -23.49 29.41 -16.07
N ARG A 368 -23.71 29.20 -17.36
CA ARG A 368 -24.78 28.32 -17.88
C ARG A 368 -24.58 26.86 -17.49
N GLU A 369 -23.34 26.37 -17.55
CA GLU A 369 -23.03 25.00 -17.11
C GLU A 369 -23.24 24.81 -15.61
N ILE A 370 -22.79 25.77 -14.79
CA ILE A 370 -23.02 25.77 -13.35
C ILE A 370 -24.53 25.78 -13.05
N GLU A 371 -25.31 26.62 -13.74
CA GLU A 371 -26.77 26.68 -13.59
C GLU A 371 -27.45 25.37 -13.98
N SER A 372 -27.01 24.73 -15.06
CA SER A 372 -27.47 23.40 -15.47
C SER A 372 -27.21 22.36 -14.38
N THR A 373 -26.00 22.33 -13.82
CA THR A 373 -25.63 21.42 -12.72
C THR A 373 -26.42 21.71 -11.45
N ILE A 374 -26.62 22.99 -11.10
CA ILE A 374 -27.46 23.42 -9.98
C ILE A 374 -28.90 22.91 -10.17
N SER A 375 -29.46 23.05 -11.38
CA SER A 375 -30.81 22.58 -11.68
C SER A 375 -30.94 21.07 -11.51
N ALA A 376 -29.93 20.31 -11.96
CA ALA A 376 -29.87 18.86 -11.83
C ALA A 376 -29.75 18.41 -10.35
N ILE A 377 -28.92 19.08 -9.56
CA ILE A 377 -28.80 18.83 -8.10
C ILE A 377 -30.13 19.14 -7.39
N ARG A 378 -30.82 20.23 -7.75
CA ARG A 378 -32.14 20.56 -7.17
C ARG A 378 -33.21 19.53 -7.51
N THR A 379 -33.20 19.01 -8.73
CA THR A 379 -34.11 17.93 -9.14
C THR A 379 -33.84 16.67 -8.32
N MET A 380 -32.57 16.28 -8.14
CA MET A 380 -32.20 15.13 -7.33
C MET A 380 -32.51 15.32 -5.84
N LYS A 381 -32.27 16.51 -5.26
CA LYS A 381 -32.62 16.79 -3.86
C LYS A 381 -34.12 16.62 -3.59
N ARG A 382 -34.97 17.10 -4.50
CA ARG A 382 -36.43 16.93 -4.39
C ARG A 382 -36.83 15.45 -4.34
N VAL A 383 -36.10 14.60 -5.06
CA VAL A 383 -36.31 13.15 -5.08
C VAL A 383 -35.85 12.49 -3.77
N CYS A 384 -34.69 12.89 -3.22
CA CYS A 384 -34.15 12.28 -2.00
C CYS A 384 -34.86 12.72 -0.69
N ALA A 385 -35.58 13.85 -0.68
CA ALA A 385 -36.04 14.50 0.54
C ALA A 385 -37.26 13.84 1.25
N ASN A 386 -38.06 13.03 0.56
CA ASN A 386 -39.34 12.53 1.10
C ASN A 386 -39.43 11.00 1.03
N GLU A 387 -39.08 10.26 2.09
CA GLU A 387 -39.16 8.78 2.15
C GLU A 387 -40.56 8.18 1.86
N VAL A 388 -41.62 8.95 2.09
CA VAL A 388 -43.02 8.47 2.01
C VAL A 388 -43.68 8.73 0.64
N LEU A 389 -43.19 9.71 -0.13
CA LEU A 389 -43.70 10.04 -1.48
C LEU A 389 -42.91 9.37 -2.62
N ILE A 390 -41.88 8.59 -2.27
CA ILE A 390 -40.92 7.97 -3.20
C ILE A 390 -41.58 7.05 -4.23
N ILE A 391 -42.66 6.35 -3.85
CA ILE A 391 -43.17 5.20 -4.63
C ILE A 391 -43.77 5.64 -5.97
N SER A 392 -44.59 6.70 -6.01
CA SER A 392 -45.22 7.18 -7.25
C SER A 392 -44.38 8.23 -7.99
N ASP A 393 -43.56 9.00 -7.28
CA ASP A 393 -42.76 10.07 -7.88
C ASP A 393 -41.45 9.56 -8.52
N LEU A 394 -40.84 8.50 -7.99
CA LEU A 394 -39.61 7.94 -8.58
C LEU A 394 -39.84 7.32 -9.96
N GLU A 395 -40.90 6.54 -10.13
CA GLU A 395 -41.21 5.89 -11.41
C GLU A 395 -41.45 6.93 -12.51
N ASN A 396 -42.17 8.01 -12.18
CA ASN A 396 -42.43 9.11 -13.09
C ASN A 396 -41.20 9.97 -13.38
N ARG A 397 -40.31 10.17 -12.41
CA ARG A 397 -39.11 11.03 -12.54
C ARG A 397 -37.84 10.27 -12.90
N TYR A 398 -37.90 8.94 -13.02
CA TYR A 398 -36.76 8.11 -13.44
C TYR A 398 -36.13 8.58 -14.76
N LYS A 399 -36.96 8.99 -15.73
CA LYS A 399 -36.49 9.53 -17.03
C LYS A 399 -35.70 10.83 -16.88
N GLU A 400 -36.07 11.68 -15.92
CA GLU A 400 -35.35 12.93 -15.64
C GLU A 400 -34.03 12.65 -14.92
N ILE A 401 -34.04 11.75 -13.95
CA ILE A 401 -32.84 11.33 -13.21
C ILE A 401 -31.84 10.67 -14.15
N LYS A 402 -32.29 9.80 -15.06
CA LYS A 402 -31.40 9.14 -16.04
C LYS A 402 -30.63 10.14 -16.90
N LYS A 403 -31.21 11.30 -17.23
CA LYS A 403 -30.52 12.37 -17.97
C LYS A 403 -29.43 13.04 -17.13
N THR A 404 -29.60 13.12 -15.80
CA THR A 404 -28.67 13.79 -14.89
C THR A 404 -27.53 12.89 -14.40
N ILE A 405 -27.66 11.55 -14.50
CA ILE A 405 -26.61 10.57 -14.13
C ILE A 405 -25.29 10.82 -14.86
N LYS A 406 -25.33 11.39 -16.07
CA LYS A 406 -24.11 11.76 -16.83
C LYS A 406 -23.18 12.70 -16.04
N ILE A 407 -23.71 13.46 -15.08
CA ILE A 407 -22.91 14.33 -14.21
C ILE A 407 -22.30 13.49 -13.06
N PRO A 408 -20.97 13.39 -12.92
CA PRO A 408 -20.32 12.51 -11.94
C PRO A 408 -20.75 12.75 -10.49
N VAL A 409 -20.90 14.01 -10.07
CA VAL A 409 -21.29 14.35 -8.69
C VAL A 409 -22.71 13.90 -8.34
N ILE A 410 -23.61 13.86 -9.33
CA ILE A 410 -24.96 13.32 -9.12
C ILE A 410 -24.89 11.80 -8.95
N SER A 411 -24.05 11.11 -9.72
CA SER A 411 -23.82 9.68 -9.53
C SER A 411 -23.22 9.36 -8.17
N VAL A 412 -22.24 10.15 -7.70
CA VAL A 412 -21.69 10.02 -6.33
C VAL A 412 -22.77 10.27 -5.28
N ALA A 413 -23.61 11.29 -5.47
CA ALA A 413 -24.70 11.61 -4.56
C ALA A 413 -25.76 10.49 -4.50
N ILE A 414 -26.12 9.89 -5.64
CA ILE A 414 -27.03 8.74 -5.70
C ILE A 414 -26.44 7.56 -4.94
N LEU A 415 -25.17 7.21 -5.19
CA LEU A 415 -24.49 6.12 -4.48
C LEU A 415 -24.47 6.36 -2.97
N LYS A 416 -24.16 7.59 -2.53
CA LYS A 416 -24.15 7.96 -1.10
C LYS A 416 -25.55 7.91 -0.50
N TRP A 417 -26.57 8.35 -1.23
CA TRP A 417 -27.97 8.26 -0.81
C TRP A 417 -28.44 6.81 -0.62
N ILE A 418 -28.05 5.91 -1.52
CA ILE A 418 -28.31 4.47 -1.37
C ILE A 418 -27.54 3.92 -0.18
N GLU A 419 -26.25 4.25 -0.03
CA GLU A 419 -25.43 3.84 1.12
C GLU A 419 -26.05 4.27 2.46
N MET A 420 -26.54 5.51 2.55
CA MET A 420 -27.22 6.03 3.76
C MET A 420 -28.53 5.28 4.05
N SER A 421 -29.26 4.90 3.01
CA SER A 421 -30.47 4.08 3.14
C SER A 421 -30.16 2.68 3.69
N LEU A 422 -28.97 2.15 3.40
CA LEU A 422 -28.47 0.84 3.82
C LEU A 422 -27.91 0.81 5.24
N THR A 423 -27.42 1.94 5.76
CA THR A 423 -26.92 2.05 7.14
C THR A 423 -28.00 1.99 8.23
N LYS A 424 -29.29 2.00 7.87
CA LYS A 424 -30.36 1.68 8.83
C LYS A 424 -30.18 0.23 9.30
N THR A 425 -30.41 -0.03 10.59
CA THR A 425 -30.20 -1.34 11.23
C THR A 425 -30.85 -2.51 10.49
N ALA A 426 -31.89 -2.21 9.72
CA ALA A 426 -32.37 -3.04 8.62
C ALA A 426 -32.89 -2.21 7.45
N TYR A 427 -32.79 -2.78 6.25
CA TYR A 427 -33.36 -2.20 5.04
C TYR A 427 -34.86 -2.49 4.99
N ASN A 428 -35.67 -1.44 5.14
CA ASN A 428 -37.13 -1.53 5.19
C ASN A 428 -37.81 -0.96 3.95
N SER A 429 -37.07 -0.58 2.89
CA SER A 429 -37.69 0.00 1.71
C SER A 429 -38.43 -1.05 0.87
N PRO A 430 -39.60 -0.73 0.30
CA PRO A 430 -40.36 -1.64 -0.55
C PRO A 430 -39.58 -2.08 -1.79
N LYS A 431 -39.90 -3.29 -2.29
CA LYS A 431 -39.23 -3.95 -3.43
C LYS A 431 -39.13 -3.05 -4.68
N ASN A 432 -40.16 -2.28 -4.99
CA ASN A 432 -40.17 -1.40 -6.16
C ASN A 432 -39.09 -0.30 -6.07
N ILE A 433 -38.89 0.27 -4.88
CA ILE A 433 -37.85 1.28 -4.65
C ILE A 433 -36.47 0.64 -4.80
N MET A 434 -36.29 -0.58 -4.28
CA MET A 434 -35.03 -1.31 -4.45
C MET A 434 -34.71 -1.55 -5.91
N ILE A 435 -35.68 -1.98 -6.72
CA ILE A 435 -35.48 -2.21 -8.17
C ILE A 435 -35.02 -0.91 -8.86
N ILE A 436 -35.65 0.22 -8.55
CA ILE A 436 -35.26 1.52 -9.12
C ILE A 436 -33.85 1.92 -8.65
N GLN A 437 -33.53 1.74 -7.38
CA GLN A 437 -32.19 2.01 -6.83
C GLN A 437 -31.11 1.16 -7.52
N LEU A 438 -31.40 -0.12 -7.77
CA LEU A 438 -30.51 -1.03 -8.48
C LEU A 438 -30.35 -0.64 -9.96
N GLU A 439 -31.43 -0.25 -10.63
CA GLU A 439 -31.34 0.21 -12.01
C GLU A 439 -30.55 1.53 -12.14
N LEU A 440 -30.69 2.44 -11.17
CA LEU A 440 -29.85 3.64 -11.10
C LEU A 440 -28.36 3.29 -10.92
N ILE A 441 -28.05 2.31 -10.06
CA ILE A 441 -26.67 1.81 -9.90
C ILE A 441 -26.15 1.23 -11.23
N LYS A 442 -26.97 0.46 -11.94
CA LYS A 442 -26.62 -0.10 -13.25
C LYS A 442 -26.23 0.99 -14.25
N GLU A 443 -27.01 2.05 -14.35
CA GLU A 443 -26.69 3.18 -15.23
C GLU A 443 -25.39 3.91 -14.81
N ILE A 444 -25.12 4.02 -13.51
CA ILE A 444 -23.86 4.60 -12.98
C ILE A 444 -22.65 3.74 -13.37
N ILE A 445 -22.79 2.41 -13.30
CA ILE A 445 -21.74 1.45 -13.65
C ILE A 445 -21.28 1.62 -15.11
N TYR A 446 -22.22 1.81 -16.04
CA TYR A 446 -21.89 2.05 -17.46
C TYR A 446 -21.40 3.47 -17.73
N SER A 447 -21.91 4.46 -16.98
CA SER A 447 -21.59 5.87 -17.24
C SER A 447 -20.22 6.28 -16.69
N HIS A 448 -19.77 5.71 -15.56
CA HIS A 448 -18.60 6.22 -14.82
C HIS A 448 -17.63 5.11 -14.38
N LYS A 449 -16.55 4.91 -15.15
CA LYS A 449 -15.49 3.93 -14.82
C LYS A 449 -14.87 4.17 -13.43
N GLN A 450 -14.65 5.43 -13.05
CA GLN A 450 -14.02 5.80 -11.78
C GLN A 450 -14.86 5.50 -10.53
N LEU A 451 -16.17 5.24 -10.69
CA LEU A 451 -17.07 4.94 -9.57
C LEU A 451 -17.25 3.45 -9.33
N GLN A 452 -16.71 2.59 -10.19
CA GLN A 452 -16.91 1.14 -10.13
C GLN A 452 -16.47 0.53 -8.79
N ASP A 453 -15.34 0.96 -8.23
CA ASP A 453 -14.85 0.49 -6.92
C ASP A 453 -15.79 0.90 -5.78
N ARG A 454 -16.29 2.14 -5.82
CA ARG A 454 -17.25 2.63 -4.83
C ARG A 454 -18.57 1.85 -4.93
N THR A 455 -19.05 1.61 -6.14
CA THR A 455 -20.26 0.81 -6.39
C THR A 455 -20.11 -0.63 -5.90
N LEU A 456 -18.96 -1.27 -6.15
CA LEU A 456 -18.67 -2.61 -5.66
C LEU A 456 -18.76 -2.68 -4.12
N ASN A 457 -18.16 -1.72 -3.42
CA ASN A 457 -18.22 -1.64 -1.96
C ASN A 457 -19.66 -1.48 -1.45
N VAL A 458 -20.48 -0.65 -2.11
CA VAL A 458 -21.90 -0.46 -1.74
C VAL A 458 -22.69 -1.76 -1.96
N LEU A 459 -22.51 -2.43 -3.09
CA LEU A 459 -23.19 -3.70 -3.38
C LEU A 459 -22.76 -4.81 -2.42
N GLN A 460 -21.47 -4.86 -2.05
CA GLN A 460 -20.96 -5.80 -1.04
C GLN A 460 -21.61 -5.57 0.32
N LYS A 461 -21.70 -4.30 0.78
CA LYS A 461 -22.42 -3.96 2.02
C LYS A 461 -23.89 -4.40 1.93
N TRP A 462 -24.56 -4.12 0.81
CA TRP A 462 -25.97 -4.49 0.60
C TRP A 462 -26.19 -6.00 0.66
N LEU A 463 -25.29 -6.80 0.07
CA LEU A 463 -25.37 -8.26 0.08
C LEU A 463 -25.29 -8.83 1.51
N LEU A 464 -24.52 -8.19 2.39
CA LEU A 464 -24.27 -8.64 3.77
C LEU A 464 -25.30 -8.12 4.78
N ILE A 465 -26.02 -7.04 4.48
CA ILE A 465 -27.03 -6.45 5.36
C ILE A 465 -28.19 -7.43 5.64
N LYS A 466 -28.74 -7.32 6.85
CA LYS A 466 -30.00 -7.98 7.24
C LYS A 466 -31.18 -7.18 6.70
N ILE A 467 -32.08 -7.88 6.03
CA ILE A 467 -33.27 -7.32 5.40
C ILE A 467 -34.46 -7.73 6.27
N ASP A 468 -35.18 -6.76 6.84
CA ASP A 468 -36.35 -7.00 7.73
C ASP A 468 -37.60 -7.32 6.90
N TYR A 469 -37.51 -8.37 6.11
CA TYR A 469 -38.61 -8.92 5.32
C TYR A 469 -38.65 -10.44 5.49
N THR A 470 -39.68 -11.07 4.92
CA THR A 470 -39.76 -12.54 4.86
C THR A 470 -38.50 -13.11 4.20
N ILE A 471 -38.04 -14.28 4.67
CA ILE A 471 -36.80 -14.93 4.20
C ILE A 471 -36.81 -15.06 2.66
N LEU A 472 -37.95 -15.38 2.07
CA LEU A 472 -38.11 -15.50 0.62
C LEU A 472 -37.88 -14.16 -0.10
N LEU A 473 -38.50 -13.09 0.37
CA LEU A 473 -38.38 -11.77 -0.25
C LEU A 473 -36.96 -11.21 -0.09
N ALA A 474 -36.34 -11.40 1.08
CA ALA A 474 -34.95 -11.03 1.31
C ALA A 474 -33.99 -11.76 0.35
N LEU A 475 -34.26 -13.03 0.06
CA LEU A 475 -33.47 -13.82 -0.88
C LEU A 475 -33.65 -13.35 -2.33
N GLU A 476 -34.89 -13.02 -2.74
CA GLU A 476 -35.16 -12.41 -4.05
C GLU A 476 -34.44 -11.06 -4.21
N MET A 477 -34.50 -10.21 -3.19
CA MET A 477 -33.79 -8.93 -3.18
C MET A 477 -32.28 -9.13 -3.34
N LYS A 478 -31.67 -10.08 -2.61
CA LYS A 478 -30.24 -10.39 -2.74
C LYS A 478 -29.87 -10.95 -4.11
N LYS A 479 -30.76 -11.70 -4.78
CA LYS A 479 -30.52 -12.14 -6.17
C LYS A 479 -30.36 -10.97 -7.13
N LEU A 480 -31.20 -9.94 -7.02
CA LEU A 480 -31.08 -8.74 -7.88
C LEU A 480 -29.74 -8.01 -7.67
N VAL A 481 -29.24 -7.98 -6.43
CA VAL A 481 -27.89 -7.44 -6.13
C VAL A 481 -26.80 -8.26 -6.81
N ILE A 482 -26.94 -9.59 -6.82
CA ILE A 482 -26.01 -10.51 -7.50
C ILE A 482 -26.02 -10.27 -9.01
N GLU A 483 -27.17 -10.03 -9.62
CA GLU A 483 -27.26 -9.71 -11.06
C GLU A 483 -26.48 -8.43 -11.39
N LEU A 484 -26.55 -7.38 -10.55
CA LEU A 484 -25.71 -6.19 -10.74
C LEU A 484 -24.21 -6.44 -10.52
N LEU A 485 -23.84 -7.29 -9.56
CA LEU A 485 -22.45 -7.70 -9.38
C LEU A 485 -21.93 -8.42 -10.63
N VAL A 486 -22.78 -9.22 -11.27
CA VAL A 486 -22.48 -9.86 -12.55
C VAL A 486 -22.35 -8.83 -13.68
N GLU A 487 -23.20 -7.80 -13.74
CA GLU A 487 -23.01 -6.70 -14.71
C GLU A 487 -21.68 -5.95 -14.51
N LEU A 488 -21.22 -5.76 -13.26
CA LEU A 488 -19.88 -5.22 -12.99
C LEU A 488 -18.76 -6.14 -13.51
N MET A 489 -18.95 -7.46 -13.42
CA MET A 489 -18.00 -8.42 -13.98
C MET A 489 -17.90 -8.30 -15.50
N LYS A 490 -19.01 -8.06 -16.20
CA LYS A 490 -19.02 -7.91 -17.67
C LYS A 490 -18.19 -6.71 -18.16
N ILE A 491 -17.98 -5.70 -17.32
CA ILE A 491 -17.25 -4.49 -17.71
C ILE A 491 -15.76 -4.59 -17.39
N SER A 492 -15.40 -4.82 -16.12
CA SER A 492 -13.99 -4.76 -15.70
C SER A 492 -13.69 -5.41 -14.35
N LYS A 493 -14.67 -5.56 -13.44
CA LYS A 493 -14.44 -5.94 -12.03
C LYS A 493 -14.64 -7.42 -11.75
N VAL A 494 -14.14 -8.28 -12.64
CA VAL A 494 -14.28 -9.74 -12.55
C VAL A 494 -13.64 -10.29 -11.26
N MET A 495 -12.41 -9.85 -10.96
CA MET A 495 -11.61 -10.46 -9.90
C MET A 495 -12.06 -10.05 -8.51
N GLU A 496 -12.42 -8.78 -8.32
CA GLU A 496 -12.86 -8.28 -7.02
C GLU A 496 -14.22 -8.86 -6.63
N VAL A 497 -15.15 -8.99 -7.59
CA VAL A 497 -16.44 -9.67 -7.37
C VAL A 497 -16.23 -11.13 -6.98
N MET A 498 -15.35 -11.86 -7.68
CA MET A 498 -15.06 -13.26 -7.36
C MET A 498 -14.55 -13.47 -5.93
N LYS A 499 -13.71 -12.55 -5.41
CA LYS A 499 -13.21 -12.63 -4.02
C LYS A 499 -14.34 -12.51 -2.99
N ILE A 500 -15.32 -11.64 -3.23
CA ILE A 500 -16.48 -11.48 -2.35
C ILE A 500 -17.20 -12.84 -2.16
N PHE A 501 -17.38 -13.61 -3.22
CA PHE A 501 -18.04 -14.92 -3.15
C PHE A 501 -17.12 -16.03 -2.63
N GLN A 502 -15.80 -15.92 -2.77
CA GLN A 502 -14.87 -16.87 -2.18
C GLN A 502 -14.85 -16.82 -0.65
N ASP A 503 -14.88 -15.62 -0.08
CA ASP A 503 -14.73 -15.41 1.37
C ASP A 503 -16.06 -15.38 2.12
N SER A 504 -17.18 -15.21 1.42
CA SER A 504 -18.48 -15.04 2.06
C SER A 504 -19.19 -16.35 2.41
N ARG A 505 -19.80 -16.36 3.61
CA ARG A 505 -20.69 -17.42 4.08
C ARG A 505 -22.13 -17.18 3.60
N LEU A 506 -22.32 -17.05 2.29
CA LEU A 506 -23.64 -16.83 1.70
C LEU A 506 -24.47 -18.11 1.64
N ASP A 507 -25.80 -17.93 1.60
CA ASP A 507 -26.74 -19.04 1.41
C ASP A 507 -26.49 -19.78 0.09
N ARG A 508 -26.67 -21.11 0.12
CA ARG A 508 -26.45 -21.98 -1.05
C ARG A 508 -27.27 -21.58 -2.27
N ALA A 509 -28.48 -21.04 -2.06
CA ALA A 509 -29.35 -20.59 -3.13
C ALA A 509 -28.83 -19.32 -3.84
N LEU A 510 -28.14 -18.44 -3.13
CA LEU A 510 -27.51 -17.23 -3.67
C LEU A 510 -26.25 -17.59 -4.46
N ILE A 511 -25.40 -18.47 -3.90
CA ILE A 511 -24.23 -19.02 -4.59
C ILE A 511 -24.64 -19.67 -5.92
N ARG A 512 -25.70 -20.49 -5.89
CA ARG A 512 -26.25 -21.12 -7.10
C ARG A 512 -26.67 -20.11 -8.15
N HIS A 513 -27.42 -19.08 -7.74
CA HIS A 513 -27.89 -18.05 -8.67
C HIS A 513 -26.74 -17.27 -9.30
N PHE A 514 -25.70 -16.96 -8.52
CA PHE A 514 -24.47 -16.35 -9.02
C PHE A 514 -23.76 -17.23 -10.06
N VAL A 515 -23.58 -18.53 -9.79
CA VAL A 515 -22.94 -19.46 -10.72
C VAL A 515 -23.73 -19.57 -12.03
N ILE A 516 -25.06 -19.71 -11.96
CA ILE A 516 -25.92 -19.75 -13.15
C ILE A 516 -25.70 -18.48 -13.98
N LYS A 517 -25.77 -17.31 -13.33
CA LYS A 517 -25.64 -16.03 -14.03
C LYS A 517 -24.26 -15.81 -14.63
N ILE A 518 -23.20 -16.30 -14.01
CA ILE A 518 -21.85 -16.26 -14.59
C ILE A 518 -21.79 -17.11 -15.86
N ILE A 519 -22.22 -18.35 -15.76
CA ILE A 519 -22.05 -19.34 -16.82
C ILE A 519 -22.90 -18.99 -18.05
N GLU A 520 -24.06 -18.34 -17.85
CA GLU A 520 -24.89 -17.80 -18.94
C GLU A 520 -24.16 -16.82 -19.87
N PHE A 521 -23.07 -16.14 -19.45
CA PHE A 521 -22.32 -15.20 -20.30
C PHE A 521 -20.85 -15.56 -20.51
N LEU A 522 -20.35 -16.67 -19.94
CA LEU A 522 -18.95 -17.05 -20.09
C LEU A 522 -18.68 -17.67 -21.46
N GLU A 523 -17.78 -17.04 -22.22
CA GLU A 523 -17.28 -17.57 -23.49
C GLU A 523 -15.73 -17.65 -23.47
N PRO A 524 -15.13 -18.68 -24.10
CA PRO A 524 -13.67 -18.77 -24.25
C PRO A 524 -13.12 -17.69 -25.21
N PRO A 525 -11.85 -17.25 -25.07
CA PRO A 525 -10.79 -17.78 -24.20
C PRO A 525 -10.79 -17.18 -22.79
N PHE A 526 -10.51 -18.02 -21.77
CA PHE A 526 -10.45 -17.60 -20.37
C PHE A 526 -9.03 -17.22 -19.94
N SER A 527 -8.90 -16.18 -19.12
CA SER A 527 -7.60 -15.84 -18.50
C SER A 527 -7.25 -16.85 -17.39
N LYS A 528 -5.95 -17.19 -17.27
CA LYS A 528 -5.44 -18.12 -16.23
C LYS A 528 -5.87 -17.71 -14.81
N SER A 529 -5.81 -16.40 -14.53
CA SER A 529 -6.21 -15.79 -13.26
C SER A 529 -7.68 -16.03 -12.89
N PHE A 530 -8.60 -15.78 -13.83
CA PHE A 530 -10.02 -16.01 -13.61
C PHE A 530 -10.28 -17.50 -13.41
N PHE A 531 -9.65 -18.28 -14.26
CA PHE A 531 -9.81 -19.72 -14.33
C PHE A 531 -9.40 -20.44 -13.04
N GLU A 532 -8.25 -20.12 -12.44
CA GLU A 532 -7.81 -20.70 -11.16
C GLU A 532 -8.79 -20.39 -10.01
N ILE A 533 -9.25 -19.14 -9.96
CA ILE A 533 -10.14 -18.63 -8.91
C ILE A 533 -11.55 -19.21 -9.03
N PHE A 534 -12.10 -19.25 -10.25
CA PHE A 534 -13.42 -19.81 -10.51
C PHE A 534 -13.41 -21.34 -10.38
N SER A 535 -12.34 -22.02 -10.81
CA SER A 535 -12.18 -23.47 -10.57
C SER A 535 -12.13 -23.79 -9.08
N SER A 536 -11.29 -23.07 -8.31
CA SER A 536 -11.22 -23.22 -6.84
C SER A 536 -12.56 -22.92 -6.15
N PHE A 537 -13.35 -21.99 -6.69
CA PHE A 537 -14.68 -21.68 -6.20
C PHE A 537 -15.69 -22.79 -6.50
N LEU A 538 -15.65 -23.36 -7.71
CA LEU A 538 -16.51 -24.47 -8.12
C LEU A 538 -16.18 -25.78 -7.40
N THR A 539 -14.92 -26.02 -7.02
CA THR A 539 -14.51 -27.24 -6.30
C THR A 539 -14.97 -27.28 -4.84
N LYS A 540 -15.42 -26.15 -4.29
CA LYS A 540 -16.02 -26.12 -2.95
C LYS A 540 -17.30 -26.97 -2.92
N THR A 541 -17.37 -27.90 -1.96
CA THR A 541 -18.46 -28.89 -1.82
C THR A 541 -19.86 -28.27 -1.72
N THR A 542 -19.96 -27.04 -1.20
CA THR A 542 -21.18 -26.25 -1.11
C THR A 542 -21.69 -25.75 -2.46
N THR A 543 -20.78 -25.43 -3.37
CA THR A 543 -21.07 -24.93 -4.72
C THR A 543 -21.49 -26.10 -5.62
N ILE A 544 -20.78 -27.23 -5.55
CA ILE A 544 -21.11 -28.43 -6.33
C ILE A 544 -22.55 -28.87 -6.04
N ARG A 545 -22.89 -29.06 -4.76
CA ARG A 545 -24.24 -29.49 -4.33
C ARG A 545 -25.35 -28.53 -4.76
N SER A 546 -25.05 -27.26 -4.98
CA SER A 546 -26.05 -26.28 -5.40
C SER A 546 -26.28 -26.32 -6.92
N VAL A 547 -25.27 -26.67 -7.70
CA VAL A 547 -25.30 -26.68 -9.17
C VAL A 547 -25.87 -27.98 -9.76
N VAL A 548 -25.76 -29.13 -9.06
CA VAL A 548 -26.20 -30.45 -9.56
C VAL A 548 -27.65 -30.48 -10.07
N ASN A 549 -28.55 -29.69 -9.50
CA ASN A 549 -29.99 -29.71 -9.84
C ASN A 549 -30.41 -28.54 -10.75
N THR A 550 -29.50 -27.98 -11.55
CA THR A 550 -29.77 -26.77 -12.37
C THR A 550 -29.60 -27.04 -13.87
N PRO A 551 -30.34 -26.35 -14.75
CA PRO A 551 -30.18 -26.49 -16.20
C PRO A 551 -28.79 -26.04 -16.69
N ALA A 552 -28.12 -25.15 -15.95
CA ALA A 552 -26.75 -24.71 -16.23
C ALA A 552 -25.69 -25.80 -16.00
N LEU A 553 -26.05 -26.98 -15.50
CA LEU A 553 -25.11 -28.08 -15.26
C LEU A 553 -24.35 -28.49 -16.52
N GLY A 554 -25.02 -28.48 -17.68
CA GLY A 554 -24.40 -28.78 -18.97
C GLY A 554 -23.25 -27.81 -19.30
N ASP A 555 -23.50 -26.52 -19.15
CA ASP A 555 -22.52 -25.46 -19.43
C ASP A 555 -21.38 -25.43 -18.40
N VAL A 556 -21.67 -25.77 -17.13
CA VAL A 556 -20.65 -25.98 -16.10
C VAL A 556 -19.73 -27.14 -16.51
N ILE A 557 -20.30 -28.24 -17.01
CA ILE A 557 -19.51 -29.40 -17.48
C ILE A 557 -18.68 -29.02 -18.71
N ILE A 558 -19.21 -28.21 -19.64
CA ILE A 558 -18.45 -27.70 -20.79
C ILE A 558 -17.28 -26.83 -20.32
N PHE A 559 -17.52 -25.93 -19.37
CA PHE A 559 -16.47 -25.13 -18.76
C PHE A 559 -15.40 -26.03 -18.12
N LEU A 560 -15.78 -27.02 -17.31
CA LEU A 560 -14.86 -27.97 -16.65
C LEU A 560 -14.09 -28.86 -17.64
N LYS A 561 -14.69 -29.22 -18.78
CA LYS A 561 -14.01 -29.95 -19.86
C LYS A 561 -12.96 -29.07 -20.54
N ASN A 562 -13.32 -27.82 -20.85
CA ASN A 562 -12.36 -26.82 -21.32
C ASN A 562 -11.26 -26.59 -20.28
N CYS A 563 -11.59 -26.71 -18.99
CA CYS A 563 -10.59 -26.66 -17.95
C CYS A 563 -9.57 -27.78 -18.08
N SER A 564 -10.05 -29.02 -18.15
CA SER A 564 -9.23 -30.23 -18.21
C SER A 564 -8.29 -30.29 -19.43
N ASN A 565 -8.69 -29.66 -20.53
CA ASN A 565 -7.92 -29.62 -21.78
C ASN A 565 -6.92 -28.45 -21.84
N SER A 566 -7.02 -27.47 -20.95
CA SER A 566 -6.14 -26.30 -20.94
C SER A 566 -4.85 -26.57 -20.17
N SER A 567 -3.71 -26.07 -20.66
CA SER A 567 -2.36 -26.21 -20.06
C SER A 567 -2.18 -25.48 -18.71
N PHE A 568 -3.26 -24.95 -18.14
CA PHE A 568 -3.25 -24.07 -16.98
C PHE A 568 -3.38 -24.80 -15.63
N ILE A 569 -3.57 -26.13 -15.61
CA ILE A 569 -3.92 -26.90 -14.41
C ILE A 569 -2.77 -27.78 -13.92
N THR A 570 -2.56 -27.85 -12.59
CA THR A 570 -1.72 -28.89 -11.98
C THR A 570 -2.41 -30.27 -12.05
N LYS A 571 -1.66 -31.37 -12.22
CA LYS A 571 -2.23 -32.72 -12.36
C LYS A 571 -3.23 -33.09 -11.24
N GLU A 572 -3.09 -32.53 -10.04
CA GLU A 572 -4.03 -32.71 -8.92
C GLU A 572 -5.36 -31.97 -9.10
N GLN A 573 -5.34 -30.70 -9.51
CA GLN A 573 -6.56 -29.94 -9.78
C GLN A 573 -7.34 -30.55 -10.95
N ALA A 574 -6.65 -31.09 -11.97
CA ALA A 574 -7.29 -31.81 -13.07
C ALA A 574 -7.96 -33.11 -12.60
N LYS A 575 -7.36 -33.83 -11.65
CA LYS A 575 -7.97 -35.02 -11.04
C LYS A 575 -9.21 -34.66 -10.21
N VAL A 576 -9.15 -33.61 -9.39
CA VAL A 576 -10.28 -33.13 -8.59
C VAL A 576 -11.43 -32.66 -9.49
N LEU A 577 -11.15 -31.91 -10.55
CA LEU A 577 -12.16 -31.46 -11.51
C LEU A 577 -12.80 -32.63 -12.27
N ASN A 578 -12.01 -33.63 -12.67
CA ASN A 578 -12.51 -34.86 -13.29
C ASN A 578 -13.34 -35.73 -12.33
N GLU A 579 -12.97 -35.82 -11.04
CA GLU A 579 -13.78 -36.50 -10.03
C GLU A 579 -15.11 -35.77 -9.77
N ILE A 580 -15.10 -34.45 -9.78
CA ILE A 580 -16.32 -33.63 -9.65
C ILE A 580 -17.21 -33.80 -10.87
N GLN A 581 -16.65 -33.82 -12.08
CA GLN A 581 -17.39 -34.11 -13.31
C GLN A 581 -18.04 -35.50 -13.24
N LYS A 582 -17.32 -36.51 -12.75
CA LYS A 582 -17.88 -37.87 -12.52
C LYS A 582 -18.96 -37.90 -11.43
N LYS A 583 -18.86 -37.07 -10.39
CA LYS A 583 -19.88 -36.93 -9.32
C LYS A 583 -21.10 -36.13 -9.74
N MET A 584 -21.00 -35.26 -10.75
CA MET A 584 -22.12 -34.48 -11.28
C MET A 584 -22.87 -35.18 -12.43
N LEU A 585 -22.23 -36.14 -13.12
CA LEU A 585 -22.83 -36.98 -14.16
C LEU A 585 -23.56 -38.21 -13.61
N LYS A 586 -23.34 -38.57 -12.35
CA LYS A 586 -24.08 -39.58 -11.59
C LYS A 586 -25.18 -38.90 -10.79
#